data_AF-A0A5N6DIE1-F1
#
_entry.id   AF-A0A5N6DIE1-F1
#
_cell.length_a   1.000
_cell.length_b   1.000
_cell.length_c   1.000
_cell.angle_alpha   90.00
_cell.angle_beta   90.00
_cell.angle_gamma   90.00
#
_symmetry.space_group_name_H-M   'P 1'
#
loop_
_entity.id
_entity.type
_entity.pdbx_description
1 polymer ?
#
loop_
_entity_poly.entity_id
_entity_poly.type
_entity_poly.pdbx_seq_one_letter_code
_entity_poly.pdbx_strand_id
1 'polypeptide(L)'
;MPRVTSRSQIVDISPSGSIVSGLEEQRNEMSDAVHTDEKKIEPTPTRQDVFGDETHAEVKYKVLKWWQCGLLMVAETISLGILSLPAAIANLGFVPAIIILISLGLIASYTGYVIGQFKWRYPHISSMADAGEMLMGPFGRELLFVGQMLFLVFLMASHILTFTVAMNTLTNHGTCSIVFGIVGLIVSLLMSLPRTLAKMSWLSLASFISIFTAVMIAMIAIGIQKPEAVTTAINHPSLVTGVTSALNIALSYASHNAFFNIIAELKDPKDFPKALSLLQCIDISLYLVCGVVIYRYAGEGVESPALGSAGPVVGKIAYGIALPTILIAGVINGHIACKSIYTRVFAGTDRMHKRDFVAVGSWIGIAVALWVVAWVIASAIPIFSDLLSLMTALFASWFSFGLPGAFWLYMNKDLWFSSPKKILLTLLNTLCICIGIIMVPFET
;
A
#
# COMPACT_ATOMS: atom_id res chain seq x y z
N MET A 1 -41.04 -19.59 -23.24
CA MET A 1 -41.06 -20.76 -24.15
C MET A 1 -42.13 -20.51 -25.19
N PRO A 2 -41.99 -20.92 -26.47
CA PRO A 2 -41.06 -21.91 -27.08
C PRO A 2 -40.02 -21.27 -28.05
N ARG A 3 -38.76 -21.74 -28.11
CA ARG A 3 -38.12 -22.85 -28.90
C ARG A 3 -38.09 -22.61 -30.42
N VAL A 4 -36.94 -22.22 -30.98
CA VAL A 4 -35.88 -23.05 -31.66
C VAL A 4 -36.35 -23.54 -33.05
N THR A 5 -35.65 -23.23 -34.14
CA THR A 5 -34.85 -24.22 -34.90
C THR A 5 -33.73 -23.64 -35.78
N SER A 6 -32.67 -24.45 -35.87
CA SER A 6 -31.43 -24.38 -36.66
C SER A 6 -31.64 -24.71 -38.16
N ARG A 7 -30.80 -24.18 -39.06
CA ARG A 7 -30.04 -25.00 -40.03
C ARG A 7 -28.98 -24.20 -40.81
N SER A 8 -27.77 -24.75 -40.83
CA SER A 8 -26.69 -24.45 -41.77
C SER A 8 -26.92 -25.17 -43.11
N GLN A 9 -26.55 -24.58 -44.25
CA GLN A 9 -26.08 -25.33 -45.43
C GLN A 9 -24.98 -24.55 -46.18
N ILE A 10 -23.87 -25.26 -46.41
CA ILE A 10 -22.78 -25.00 -47.37
C ILE A 10 -23.16 -25.86 -48.61
N VAL A 11 -23.04 -25.48 -49.89
CA VAL A 11 -21.86 -25.47 -50.79
C VAL A 11 -22.34 -25.20 -52.25
N ASP A 12 -21.54 -24.43 -53.00
CA ASP A 12 -21.24 -24.32 -54.45
C ASP A 12 -22.29 -24.49 -55.57
N ILE A 13 -22.15 -23.67 -56.63
CA ILE A 13 -21.68 -24.05 -57.99
C ILE A 13 -21.34 -22.77 -58.79
N SER A 14 -20.15 -22.74 -59.39
CA SER A 14 -19.71 -21.87 -60.51
C SER A 14 -19.59 -22.77 -61.76
N PRO A 15 -19.33 -22.31 -63.01
CA PRO A 15 -19.40 -20.99 -63.64
C PRO A 15 -20.25 -21.01 -64.94
N SER A 16 -20.57 -19.86 -65.54
CA SER A 16 -20.30 -19.59 -66.97
C SER A 16 -20.86 -18.23 -67.40
N GLY A 17 -20.08 -17.58 -68.26
CA GLY A 17 -20.19 -16.17 -68.61
C GLY A 17 -21.43 -15.79 -69.40
N SER A 18 -21.96 -14.62 -69.07
CA SER A 18 -22.67 -13.72 -69.99
C SER A 18 -23.19 -12.44 -69.33
N ILE A 19 -22.99 -12.22 -68.03
CA ILE A 19 -23.46 -11.02 -67.31
C ILE A 19 -22.29 -10.08 -66.98
N VAL A 20 -21.49 -9.69 -67.99
CA VAL A 20 -20.36 -8.75 -67.78
C VAL A 20 -20.65 -7.34 -68.31
N SER A 21 -21.64 -7.14 -69.18
CA SER A 21 -21.89 -5.81 -69.76
C SER A 21 -22.96 -4.97 -69.05
N GLY A 22 -23.72 -5.53 -68.10
CA GLY A 22 -24.78 -4.81 -67.36
C GLY A 22 -24.42 -4.40 -65.93
N LEU A 23 -23.23 -4.77 -65.43
CA LEU A 23 -22.81 -4.51 -64.04
C LEU A 23 -21.86 -3.31 -63.90
N GLU A 24 -21.38 -2.72 -65.00
CA GLU A 24 -20.49 -1.55 -64.94
C GLU A 24 -21.28 -0.22 -64.86
N GLU A 25 -22.51 -0.15 -65.38
CA GLU A 25 -23.32 1.09 -65.30
C GLU A 25 -24.00 1.27 -63.93
N GLN A 26 -24.46 0.19 -63.26
CA GLN A 26 -24.97 0.29 -61.88
C GLN A 26 -23.86 0.48 -60.83
N ARG A 27 -22.58 0.28 -61.21
CA ARG A 27 -21.45 0.49 -60.29
C ARG A 27 -21.06 1.96 -60.18
N ASN A 28 -21.35 2.79 -61.19
CA ASN A 28 -21.00 4.21 -61.16
C ASN A 28 -22.06 5.10 -60.50
N GLU A 29 -23.36 4.80 -60.61
CA GLU A 29 -24.39 5.62 -59.93
C GLU A 29 -24.50 5.33 -58.42
N MET A 30 -24.06 4.17 -57.95
CA MET A 30 -24.01 3.86 -56.51
C MET A 30 -22.72 4.37 -55.82
N SER A 31 -21.75 4.87 -56.59
CA SER A 31 -20.50 5.44 -56.06
C SER A 31 -20.64 6.90 -55.60
N ASP A 32 -21.65 7.64 -56.08
CA ASP A 32 -21.78 9.09 -55.82
C ASP A 32 -22.88 9.46 -54.81
N ALA A 33 -23.65 8.51 -54.30
CA ALA A 33 -24.78 8.76 -53.40
C ALA A 33 -24.57 8.32 -51.93
N VAL A 34 -23.36 7.90 -51.54
CA VAL A 34 -23.03 7.55 -50.13
C VAL A 34 -21.87 8.39 -49.64
N HIS A 35 -22.02 9.71 -49.70
CA HIS A 35 -21.17 10.65 -48.98
C HIS A 35 -22.00 11.31 -47.87
N THR A 36 -22.40 10.50 -46.87
CA THR A 36 -23.01 11.04 -45.64
C THR A 36 -22.32 10.41 -44.43
N ASP A 37 -21.45 11.21 -43.80
CA ASP A 37 -20.97 11.11 -42.42
C ASP A 37 -20.56 9.71 -41.90
N GLU A 38 -19.49 9.15 -42.46
CA GLU A 38 -18.60 8.34 -41.64
C GLU A 38 -17.86 9.28 -40.68
N LYS A 39 -18.46 9.49 -39.50
CA LYS A 39 -17.75 10.02 -38.34
C LYS A 39 -16.56 9.10 -38.11
N LYS A 40 -15.38 9.54 -38.56
CA LYS A 40 -14.09 8.94 -38.27
C LYS A 40 -14.07 8.66 -36.78
N ILE A 41 -14.27 7.40 -36.38
CA ILE A 41 -14.02 6.98 -35.00
C ILE A 41 -12.52 7.14 -34.88
N GLU A 42 -12.07 8.29 -34.38
CA GLU A 42 -10.69 8.45 -33.99
C GLU A 42 -10.37 7.25 -33.11
N PRO A 43 -9.34 6.44 -33.46
CA PRO A 43 -8.92 5.38 -32.56
C PRO A 43 -8.67 6.07 -31.23
N THR A 44 -9.46 5.71 -30.20
CA THR A 44 -9.26 6.26 -28.86
C THR A 44 -7.77 6.13 -28.59
N PRO A 45 -7.03 7.25 -28.39
CA PRO A 45 -5.59 7.18 -28.26
C PRO A 45 -5.33 6.13 -27.20
N THR A 46 -4.54 5.11 -27.55
CA THR A 46 -4.20 4.02 -26.64
C THR A 46 -3.68 4.71 -25.40
N ARG A 47 -4.47 4.74 -24.31
CA ARG A 47 -4.17 5.60 -23.15
C ARG A 47 -2.79 5.19 -22.65
N GLN A 48 -1.80 6.00 -23.00
CA GLN A 48 -0.40 5.67 -22.81
C GLN A 48 -0.15 5.67 -21.31
N ASP A 49 0.56 4.66 -20.82
CA ASP A 49 1.01 4.64 -19.43
C ASP A 49 1.96 5.82 -19.18
N VAL A 50 2.12 6.23 -17.93
CA VAL A 50 2.82 7.48 -17.54
C VAL A 50 4.27 7.57 -18.02
N PHE A 51 4.91 6.43 -18.30
CA PHE A 51 6.29 6.37 -18.77
C PHE A 51 6.42 6.30 -20.30
N GLY A 52 5.31 6.20 -21.04
CA GLY A 52 5.36 6.10 -22.50
C GLY A 52 5.98 4.78 -23.01
N ASP A 53 6.50 4.82 -24.23
CA ASP A 53 7.32 3.73 -24.79
C ASP A 53 8.79 3.93 -24.40
N GLU A 54 9.33 2.99 -23.61
CA GLU A 54 10.70 3.01 -23.09
C GLU A 54 11.67 2.11 -23.88
N THR A 55 11.27 1.59 -25.06
CA THR A 55 12.10 0.68 -25.86
C THR A 55 13.49 1.26 -26.16
N HIS A 56 13.53 2.55 -26.49
CA HIS A 56 14.74 3.32 -26.82
C HIS A 56 15.17 4.34 -25.74
N ALA A 57 14.57 4.31 -24.54
CA ALA A 57 14.93 5.23 -23.47
C ALA A 57 16.27 4.84 -22.79
N GLU A 58 17.12 5.83 -22.51
CA GLU A 58 18.40 5.64 -21.79
C GLU A 58 18.18 5.12 -20.36
N VAL A 59 17.09 5.52 -19.71
CA VAL A 59 16.68 5.06 -18.38
C VAL A 59 15.30 4.42 -18.51
N LYS A 60 15.18 3.16 -18.06
CA LYS A 60 13.93 2.41 -18.05
C LYS A 60 13.37 2.37 -16.63
N TYR A 61 12.14 2.81 -16.46
CA TYR A 61 11.45 2.81 -15.17
C TYR A 61 10.66 1.50 -14.93
N LYS A 62 10.18 0.82 -15.99
CA LYS A 62 9.46 -0.47 -15.89
C LYS A 62 10.37 -1.70 -15.80
N VAL A 63 11.16 -1.77 -14.73
CA VAL A 63 12.17 -2.82 -14.57
C VAL A 63 11.79 -3.90 -13.54
N LEU A 64 10.74 -3.67 -12.75
CA LEU A 64 10.41 -4.53 -11.61
C LEU A 64 9.69 -5.81 -12.05
N LYS A 65 10.23 -6.97 -11.67
CA LYS A 65 9.54 -8.27 -11.83
C LYS A 65 8.50 -8.45 -10.72
N TRP A 66 7.47 -9.26 -10.98
CA TRP A 66 6.38 -9.49 -10.02
C TRP A 66 6.84 -9.98 -8.63
N TRP A 67 7.86 -10.83 -8.55
CA TRP A 67 8.36 -11.33 -7.27
C TRP A 67 9.18 -10.27 -6.53
N GLN A 68 9.91 -9.40 -7.25
CA GLN A 68 10.62 -8.27 -6.67
C GLN A 68 9.63 -7.24 -6.14
N CYS A 69 8.55 -6.99 -6.88
CA CYS A 69 7.42 -6.18 -6.46
C CYS A 69 6.76 -6.74 -5.20
N GLY A 70 6.47 -8.04 -5.17
CA GLY A 70 5.89 -8.66 -3.97
C GLY A 70 6.81 -8.53 -2.76
N LEU A 71 8.11 -8.81 -2.89
CA LEU A 71 9.08 -8.62 -1.79
C LEU A 71 9.23 -7.16 -1.35
N LEU A 72 9.16 -6.22 -2.29
CA LEU A 72 9.15 -4.78 -2.00
C LEU A 72 7.94 -4.42 -1.13
N MET A 73 6.75 -4.88 -1.53
CA MET A 73 5.51 -4.66 -0.80
C MET A 73 5.53 -5.32 0.60
N VAL A 74 6.12 -6.52 0.70
CA VAL A 74 6.27 -7.26 1.97
C VAL A 74 7.17 -6.49 2.93
N ALA A 75 8.31 -5.99 2.45
CA ALA A 75 9.24 -5.19 3.25
C ALA A 75 8.60 -3.91 3.78
N GLU A 76 7.73 -3.29 2.98
CA GLU A 76 6.98 -2.09 3.37
C GLU A 76 5.94 -2.39 4.45
N THR A 77 5.21 -3.49 4.28
CA THR A 77 4.02 -3.79 5.12
C THR A 77 4.40 -4.40 6.48
N ILE A 78 5.41 -5.27 6.53
CA ILE A 78 5.77 -6.01 7.76
C ILE A 78 6.41 -5.12 8.82
N SER A 79 7.11 -4.05 8.44
CA SER A 79 8.06 -3.37 9.33
C SER A 79 7.45 -2.95 10.68
N LEU A 80 6.34 -2.21 10.69
CA LEU A 80 5.75 -1.67 11.92
C LEU A 80 4.58 -2.52 12.43
N GLY A 81 3.75 -3.04 11.51
CA GLY A 81 2.53 -3.76 11.86
C GLY A 81 2.80 -4.97 12.75
N ILE A 82 3.77 -5.81 12.36
CA ILE A 82 4.10 -7.06 13.07
C ILE A 82 4.46 -6.84 14.54
N LEU A 83 5.00 -5.67 14.87
CA LEU A 83 5.48 -5.36 16.21
C LEU A 83 4.34 -4.97 17.16
N SER A 84 3.20 -4.51 16.65
CA SER A 84 2.03 -4.15 17.46
C SER A 84 1.02 -5.30 17.64
N LEU A 85 1.07 -6.31 16.76
CA LEU A 85 0.07 -7.37 16.70
C LEU A 85 -0.05 -8.20 17.99
N PRO A 86 1.05 -8.63 18.64
CA PRO A 86 0.94 -9.40 19.87
C PRO A 86 0.19 -8.66 20.99
N ALA A 87 0.46 -7.36 21.15
CA ALA A 87 -0.23 -6.52 22.14
C ALA A 87 -1.72 -6.32 21.78
N ALA A 88 -2.04 -6.15 20.49
CA ALA A 88 -3.43 -6.06 20.03
C ALA A 88 -4.21 -7.36 20.32
N ILE A 89 -3.56 -8.53 20.18
CA ILE A 89 -4.16 -9.82 20.54
C ILE A 89 -4.34 -9.96 22.05
N ALA A 90 -3.38 -9.49 22.86
CA ALA A 90 -3.51 -9.49 24.32
C ALA A 90 -4.70 -8.67 24.81
N ASN A 91 -4.91 -7.49 24.20
CA ASN A 91 -6.01 -6.60 24.53
C ASN A 91 -7.40 -7.14 24.14
N LEU A 92 -7.51 -7.77 22.96
CA LEU A 92 -8.79 -8.29 22.45
C LEU A 92 -9.09 -9.72 22.93
N GLY A 93 -8.06 -10.52 23.20
CA GLY A 93 -8.13 -11.97 23.38
C GLY A 93 -7.95 -12.73 22.05
N PHE A 94 -7.56 -14.01 22.15
CA PHE A 94 -7.22 -14.84 20.98
C PHE A 94 -8.31 -14.87 19.91
N VAL A 95 -9.54 -15.19 20.28
CA VAL A 95 -10.62 -15.47 19.33
C VAL A 95 -11.00 -14.24 18.52
N PRO A 96 -11.40 -13.10 19.13
CA PRO A 96 -11.77 -11.92 18.35
C PRO A 96 -10.58 -11.35 17.57
N ALA A 97 -9.37 -11.35 18.12
CA ALA A 97 -8.21 -10.80 17.44
C ALA A 97 -7.84 -11.59 16.18
N ILE A 98 -7.84 -12.94 16.24
CA ILE A 98 -7.56 -13.79 15.06
C ILE A 98 -8.64 -13.60 13.99
N ILE A 99 -9.92 -13.52 14.37
CA ILE A 99 -11.02 -13.28 13.44
C ILE A 99 -10.83 -11.93 12.73
N ILE A 100 -10.52 -10.87 13.46
CA ILE A 100 -10.27 -9.53 12.89
C ILE A 100 -9.04 -9.57 11.98
N LEU A 101 -7.93 -10.18 12.43
CA LEU A 101 -6.68 -10.28 11.69
C LEU A 101 -6.86 -11.00 10.35
N ILE A 102 -7.54 -12.13 10.32
CA ILE A 102 -7.77 -12.88 9.07
C ILE A 102 -8.78 -12.14 8.19
N SER A 103 -9.86 -11.62 8.76
CA SER A 103 -10.90 -10.92 8.00
C SER A 103 -10.36 -9.66 7.32
N LEU A 104 -9.59 -8.85 8.04
CA LEU A 104 -8.95 -7.65 7.49
C LEU A 104 -7.89 -8.01 6.45
N GLY A 105 -7.13 -9.08 6.63
CA GLY A 105 -6.18 -9.56 5.61
C GLY A 105 -6.88 -9.99 4.31
N LEU A 106 -8.01 -10.70 4.41
CA LEU A 106 -8.82 -11.07 3.23
C LEU A 106 -9.42 -9.85 2.54
N ILE A 107 -9.93 -8.88 3.31
CA ILE A 107 -10.46 -7.62 2.76
C ILE A 107 -9.34 -6.78 2.14
N ALA A 108 -8.17 -6.70 2.76
CA ALA A 108 -6.98 -6.02 2.24
C ALA A 108 -6.50 -6.65 0.92
N SER A 109 -6.55 -7.99 0.83
CA SER A 109 -6.27 -8.72 -0.42
C SER A 109 -7.25 -8.35 -1.52
N TYR A 110 -8.56 -8.31 -1.20
CA TYR A 110 -9.60 -7.92 -2.15
C TYR A 110 -9.45 -6.48 -2.63
N THR A 111 -9.30 -5.54 -1.71
CA THR A 111 -9.18 -4.10 -1.99
C THR A 111 -7.89 -3.78 -2.75
N GLY A 112 -6.79 -4.48 -2.45
CA GLY A 112 -5.56 -4.41 -3.25
C GLY A 112 -5.80 -4.86 -4.69
N TYR A 113 -6.57 -5.93 -4.89
CA TYR A 113 -6.93 -6.39 -6.23
C TYR A 113 -7.80 -5.37 -6.97
N VAL A 114 -8.73 -4.68 -6.27
CA VAL A 114 -9.52 -3.59 -6.84
C VAL A 114 -8.64 -2.43 -7.32
N ILE A 115 -7.60 -2.04 -6.57
CA ILE A 115 -6.61 -1.05 -7.04
C ILE A 115 -5.95 -1.51 -8.34
N GLY A 116 -5.55 -2.79 -8.42
CA GLY A 116 -5.02 -3.38 -9.65
C GLY A 116 -5.98 -3.27 -10.84
N GLN A 117 -7.26 -3.58 -10.61
CA GLN A 117 -8.31 -3.42 -11.63
C GLN A 117 -8.47 -1.96 -12.07
N PHE A 118 -8.43 -1.02 -11.13
CA PHE A 118 -8.52 0.41 -11.41
C PHE A 118 -7.36 0.89 -12.28
N LYS A 119 -6.12 0.49 -11.95
CA LYS A 119 -4.93 0.78 -12.76
C LYS A 119 -5.00 0.16 -14.16
N TRP A 120 -5.51 -1.06 -14.32
CA TRP A 120 -5.69 -1.65 -15.66
C TRP A 120 -6.75 -0.92 -16.48
N ARG A 121 -7.82 -0.44 -15.85
CA ARG A 121 -8.87 0.33 -16.52
C ARG A 121 -8.39 1.73 -16.92
N TYR A 122 -7.52 2.31 -16.11
CA TYR A 122 -6.97 3.65 -16.27
C TYR A 122 -5.43 3.64 -16.21
N PRO A 123 -4.75 3.23 -17.31
CA PRO A 123 -3.29 3.03 -17.29
C PRO A 123 -2.45 4.28 -16.99
N HIS A 124 -2.98 5.49 -17.23
CA HIS A 124 -2.30 6.76 -16.97
C HIS A 124 -2.24 7.16 -15.48
N ILE A 125 -2.92 6.44 -14.59
CA ILE A 125 -2.89 6.72 -13.14
C ILE A 125 -1.59 6.17 -12.58
N SER A 126 -0.71 7.01 -12.05
CA SER A 126 0.57 6.56 -11.48
C SER A 126 0.64 6.68 -9.98
N SER A 127 -0.20 7.53 -9.39
CA SER A 127 -0.21 7.82 -7.97
C SER A 127 -1.61 7.77 -7.39
N MET A 128 -1.71 7.72 -6.06
CA MET A 128 -2.99 7.83 -5.37
C MET A 128 -3.66 9.20 -5.63
N ALA A 129 -2.87 10.26 -5.82
CA ALA A 129 -3.38 11.58 -6.20
C ALA A 129 -4.07 11.56 -7.57
N ASP A 130 -3.48 10.88 -8.57
CA ASP A 130 -4.09 10.75 -9.90
C ASP A 130 -5.42 9.96 -9.82
N ALA A 131 -5.46 8.94 -8.95
CA ALA A 131 -6.69 8.19 -8.69
C ALA A 131 -7.77 9.07 -8.04
N GLY A 132 -7.37 9.98 -7.14
CA GLY A 132 -8.24 10.99 -6.55
C GLY A 132 -8.76 11.98 -7.58
N GLU A 133 -7.92 12.40 -8.52
CA GLU A 133 -8.33 13.27 -9.63
C GLU A 133 -9.43 12.62 -10.48
N MET A 134 -9.29 11.32 -10.75
CA MET A 134 -10.29 10.57 -11.50
C MET A 134 -11.61 10.42 -10.74
N LEU A 135 -11.57 10.33 -9.41
CA LEU A 135 -12.76 10.12 -8.57
C LEU A 135 -13.54 11.43 -8.34
N MET A 136 -12.84 12.53 -8.01
CA MET A 136 -13.45 13.79 -7.55
C MET A 136 -12.88 15.05 -8.24
N GLY A 137 -12.20 14.90 -9.38
CA GLY A 137 -11.59 16.02 -10.10
C GLY A 137 -10.42 16.66 -9.32
N PRO A 138 -10.08 17.94 -9.60
CA PRO A 138 -8.93 18.62 -9.00
C PRO A 138 -8.92 18.60 -7.46
N PHE A 139 -10.09 18.66 -6.83
CA PHE A 139 -10.20 18.55 -5.38
C PHE A 139 -9.71 17.18 -4.86
N GLY A 140 -10.13 16.09 -5.50
CA GLY A 140 -9.72 14.74 -5.10
C GLY A 140 -8.22 14.50 -5.24
N ARG A 141 -7.60 15.10 -6.27
CA ARG A 141 -6.14 15.09 -6.44
C ARG A 141 -5.42 15.67 -5.24
N GLU A 142 -5.85 16.84 -4.79
CA GLU A 142 -5.24 17.53 -3.64
C GLU A 142 -5.50 16.79 -2.34
N LEU A 143 -6.73 16.33 -2.13
CA LEU A 143 -7.10 15.60 -0.93
C LEU A 143 -6.27 14.33 -0.75
N LEU A 144 -6.17 13.49 -1.79
CA LEU A 144 -5.42 12.24 -1.70
C LEU A 144 -3.91 12.46 -1.71
N PHE A 145 -3.40 13.52 -2.37
CA PHE A 145 -2.00 13.90 -2.26
C PHE A 145 -1.63 14.30 -0.83
N VAL A 146 -2.39 15.23 -0.23
CA VAL A 146 -2.16 15.70 1.14
C VAL A 146 -2.32 14.56 2.14
N GLY A 147 -3.38 13.76 2.00
CA GLY A 147 -3.59 12.57 2.84
C GLY A 147 -2.44 11.57 2.76
N GLN A 148 -1.91 11.31 1.56
CA GLN A 148 -0.76 10.42 1.38
C GLN A 148 0.51 11.02 2.00
N MET A 149 0.75 12.33 1.85
CA MET A 149 1.91 12.99 2.46
C MET A 149 1.85 12.95 3.99
N LEU A 150 0.68 13.22 4.58
CA LEU A 150 0.49 13.11 6.02
C LEU A 150 0.71 11.67 6.49
N PHE A 151 0.15 10.68 5.79
CA PHE A 151 0.37 9.28 6.12
C PHE A 151 1.86 8.88 6.11
N LEU A 152 2.62 9.31 5.08
CA LEU A 152 4.06 9.07 5.02
C LEU A 152 4.82 9.76 6.18
N VAL A 153 4.42 10.97 6.57
CA VAL A 153 5.03 11.67 7.71
C VAL A 153 4.75 10.94 9.03
N PHE A 154 3.54 10.39 9.22
CA PHE A 154 3.24 9.55 10.37
C PHE A 154 4.06 8.26 10.37
N LEU A 155 4.27 7.61 9.21
CA LEU A 155 5.17 6.46 9.10
C LEU A 155 6.60 6.82 9.49
N MET A 156 7.12 7.95 8.99
CA MET A 156 8.44 8.48 9.40
C MET A 156 8.50 8.69 10.92
N ALA A 157 7.45 9.26 11.52
CA ALA A 157 7.36 9.46 12.96
C ALA A 157 7.36 8.13 13.73
N SER A 158 6.60 7.14 13.26
CA SER A 158 6.59 5.79 13.84
C SER A 158 7.97 5.16 13.83
N HIS A 159 8.75 5.32 12.75
CA HIS A 159 10.13 4.83 12.68
C HIS A 159 11.07 5.55 13.66
N ILE A 160 10.95 6.87 13.84
CA ILE A 160 11.70 7.60 14.88
C ILE A 160 11.32 7.10 16.28
N LEU A 161 10.03 6.87 16.53
CA LEU A 161 9.56 6.36 17.81
C LEU A 161 10.10 4.96 18.06
N THR A 162 10.02 4.04 17.08
CA THR A 162 10.57 2.69 17.21
C THR A 162 12.09 2.70 17.40
N PHE A 163 12.80 3.60 16.73
CA PHE A 163 14.23 3.81 16.95
C PHE A 163 14.52 4.27 18.39
N THR A 164 13.72 5.21 18.89
CA THR A 164 13.84 5.71 20.27
C THR A 164 13.62 4.59 21.29
N VAL A 165 12.61 3.74 21.08
CA VAL A 165 12.36 2.55 21.91
C VAL A 165 13.54 1.58 21.82
N ALA A 166 14.04 1.29 20.61
CA ALA A 166 15.19 0.41 20.41
C ALA A 166 16.43 0.92 21.15
N MET A 167 16.73 2.21 21.06
CA MET A 167 17.88 2.82 21.74
C MET A 167 17.72 2.82 23.26
N ASN A 168 16.51 3.09 23.77
CA ASN A 168 16.21 2.96 25.19
C ASN A 168 16.47 1.54 25.69
N THR A 169 16.02 0.52 24.96
CA THR A 169 16.25 -0.88 25.31
C THR A 169 17.73 -1.25 25.25
N LEU A 170 18.43 -0.88 24.17
CA LEU A 170 19.85 -1.19 23.99
C LEU A 170 20.75 -0.57 25.06
N THR A 171 20.45 0.68 25.44
CA THR A 171 21.27 1.47 26.38
C THR A 171 20.82 1.36 27.84
N ASN A 172 19.73 0.65 28.13
CA ASN A 172 19.04 0.70 29.43
C ASN A 172 18.68 2.14 29.83
N HIS A 173 18.03 2.88 28.93
CA HIS A 173 17.66 4.29 29.13
C HIS A 173 18.88 5.19 29.48
N GLY A 174 19.97 5.07 28.69
CA GLY A 174 21.22 5.81 28.96
C GLY A 174 21.11 7.34 28.87
N THR A 175 20.05 7.86 28.25
CA THR A 175 19.70 9.29 28.24
C THR A 175 18.18 9.44 28.05
N CYS A 176 17.69 10.68 27.96
CA CYS A 176 16.27 10.91 27.73
C CYS A 176 15.85 10.47 26.31
N SER A 177 14.63 9.93 26.20
CA SER A 177 14.06 9.45 24.94
C SER A 177 14.07 10.52 23.84
N ILE A 178 13.92 11.79 24.21
CA ILE A 178 13.96 12.92 23.27
C ILE A 178 15.31 13.00 22.55
N VAL A 179 16.43 12.80 23.26
CA VAL A 179 17.76 12.80 22.66
C VAL A 179 17.91 11.64 21.67
N PHE A 180 17.43 10.45 22.02
CA PHE A 180 17.41 9.33 21.07
C PHE A 180 16.53 9.62 19.84
N GLY A 181 15.41 10.31 20.02
CA GLY A 181 14.57 10.79 18.92
C GLY A 181 15.32 11.74 17.98
N ILE A 182 16.10 12.68 18.52
CA ILE A 182 16.95 13.59 17.73
C ILE A 182 18.03 12.82 16.98
N VAL A 183 18.66 11.81 17.62
CA VAL A 183 19.64 10.95 16.94
C VAL A 183 18.97 10.19 15.77
N GLY A 184 17.78 9.63 16.01
CA GLY A 184 16.98 8.95 14.98
C GLY A 184 16.64 9.88 13.81
N LEU A 185 16.24 11.12 14.08
CA LEU A 185 16.04 12.17 13.07
C LEU A 185 17.31 12.41 12.26
N ILE A 186 18.45 12.63 12.91
CA ILE A 186 19.71 12.99 12.22
C ILE A 186 20.16 11.83 11.33
N VAL A 187 20.17 10.61 11.85
CA VAL A 187 20.57 9.41 11.09
C VAL A 187 19.65 9.21 9.89
N SER A 188 18.34 9.28 10.09
CA SER A 188 17.36 9.06 9.02
C SER A 188 17.41 10.18 7.97
N LEU A 189 17.57 11.44 8.39
CA LEU A 189 17.76 12.57 7.50
C LEU A 189 18.99 12.37 6.61
N LEU A 190 20.15 12.04 7.18
CA LEU A 190 21.39 11.83 6.44
C LEU A 190 21.25 10.69 5.42
N MET A 191 20.57 9.60 5.81
CA MET A 191 20.30 8.47 4.92
C MET A 191 19.28 8.80 3.81
N SER A 192 18.38 9.77 4.00
CA SER A 192 17.43 10.24 2.99
C SER A 192 18.00 11.26 2.00
N LEU A 193 19.16 11.87 2.28
CA LEU A 193 19.77 12.91 1.43
C LEU A 193 20.10 12.46 -0.01
N PRO A 194 20.57 11.22 -0.28
CA PRO A 194 20.77 10.77 -1.64
C PRO A 194 19.46 10.88 -2.45
N ARG A 195 19.48 11.69 -3.52
CA ARG A 195 18.30 11.92 -4.38
C ARG A 195 17.85 10.70 -5.18
N THR A 196 18.65 9.65 -5.20
CA THR A 196 18.33 8.41 -5.90
C THR A 196 18.46 7.25 -4.92
N LEU A 197 17.36 6.56 -4.65
CA LEU A 197 17.41 5.23 -4.05
C LEU A 197 17.71 4.18 -5.13
N ALA A 198 18.88 4.31 -5.76
CA ALA A 198 19.37 3.28 -6.66
C ALA A 198 19.49 1.97 -5.86
N LYS A 199 18.86 0.90 -6.35
CA LYS A 199 18.73 -0.39 -5.65
C LYS A 199 17.73 -0.40 -4.48
N MET A 200 16.65 0.39 -4.52
CA MET A 200 15.55 0.34 -3.55
C MET A 200 15.12 -1.09 -3.20
N SER A 201 14.96 -1.97 -4.20
CA SER A 201 14.58 -3.38 -3.95
C SER A 201 15.57 -4.15 -3.07
N TRP A 202 16.87 -3.84 -3.12
CA TRP A 202 17.89 -4.48 -2.27
C TRP A 202 17.83 -3.95 -0.83
N LEU A 203 17.61 -2.64 -0.66
CA LEU A 203 17.39 -2.04 0.66
C LEU A 203 16.14 -2.61 1.32
N SER A 204 15.04 -2.72 0.57
CA SER A 204 13.81 -3.36 1.04
C SER A 204 14.02 -4.83 1.39
N LEU A 205 14.79 -5.59 0.60
CA LEU A 205 15.12 -6.97 0.94
C LEU A 205 15.94 -7.07 2.23
N ALA A 206 16.95 -6.21 2.41
CA ALA A 206 17.74 -6.16 3.63
C ALA A 206 16.88 -5.78 4.85
N SER A 207 15.96 -4.83 4.67
CA SER A 207 14.96 -4.45 5.67
C SER A 207 14.07 -5.63 6.05
N PHE A 208 13.52 -6.36 5.07
CA PHE A 208 12.69 -7.55 5.35
C PHE A 208 13.46 -8.64 6.12
N ILE A 209 14.68 -8.97 5.69
CA ILE A 209 15.51 -9.98 6.36
C ILE A 209 15.78 -9.58 7.81
N SER A 210 16.11 -8.31 8.04
CA SER A 210 16.39 -7.76 9.37
C SER A 210 15.20 -7.90 10.32
N ILE A 211 13.99 -7.48 9.93
CA ILE A 211 12.81 -7.59 10.80
C ILE A 211 12.36 -9.03 10.96
N PHE A 212 12.39 -9.83 9.90
CA PHE A 212 12.03 -11.24 9.97
C PHE A 212 12.94 -11.98 10.97
N THR A 213 14.26 -11.81 10.87
CA THR A 213 15.19 -12.42 11.81
C THR A 213 14.99 -11.92 13.25
N ALA A 214 14.80 -10.61 13.46
CA ALA A 214 14.55 -10.05 14.79
C ALA A 214 13.28 -10.64 15.44
N VAL A 215 12.19 -10.74 14.68
CA VAL A 215 10.92 -11.30 15.17
C VAL A 215 11.04 -12.79 15.45
N MET A 216 11.73 -13.56 14.59
CA MET A 216 11.97 -14.98 14.84
C MET A 216 12.78 -15.21 16.12
N ILE A 217 13.82 -14.40 16.36
CA ILE A 217 14.63 -14.45 17.59
C ILE A 217 13.77 -14.15 18.82
N ALA A 218 13.00 -13.06 18.79
CA ALA A 218 12.11 -12.69 19.89
C ALA A 218 11.09 -13.79 20.18
N MET A 219 10.44 -14.31 19.15
CA MET A 219 9.43 -15.37 19.27
C MET A 219 9.99 -16.67 19.85
N ILE A 220 11.17 -17.12 19.40
CA ILE A 220 11.83 -18.31 19.93
C ILE A 220 12.22 -18.10 21.40
N ALA A 221 12.77 -16.93 21.74
CA ALA A 221 13.18 -16.63 23.11
C ALA A 221 12.01 -16.62 24.10
N ILE A 222 10.90 -15.98 23.72
CA ILE A 222 9.67 -15.96 24.52
C ILE A 222 9.11 -17.39 24.68
N GLY A 223 9.10 -18.16 23.59
CA GLY A 223 8.62 -19.55 23.61
C GLY A 223 9.46 -20.51 24.48
N ILE A 224 10.74 -20.22 24.67
CA ILE A 224 11.62 -20.99 25.56
C ILE A 224 11.48 -20.51 27.02
N GLN A 225 11.45 -19.20 27.25
CA GLN A 225 11.36 -18.64 28.61
C GLN A 225 10.06 -19.01 29.30
N LYS A 226 8.96 -19.13 28.54
CA LYS A 226 7.62 -19.47 29.04
C LYS A 226 7.30 -18.78 30.38
N PRO A 227 7.34 -17.43 30.45
CA PRO A 227 6.87 -16.75 31.65
C PRO A 227 5.46 -17.26 31.96
N GLU A 228 5.09 -17.40 33.24
CA GLU A 228 3.79 -17.96 33.67
C GLU A 228 2.63 -17.11 33.11
N ALA A 229 2.24 -17.41 31.87
CA ALA A 229 1.38 -16.57 31.06
C ALA A 229 -0.06 -17.05 31.19
N VAL A 230 -0.88 -16.22 31.82
CA VAL A 230 -2.33 -16.32 31.68
C VAL A 230 -2.67 -15.77 30.30
N THR A 231 -3.35 -16.59 29.50
CA THR A 231 -3.84 -16.18 28.18
C THR A 231 -5.33 -16.28 28.15
N THR A 232 -5.97 -15.19 27.74
CA THR A 232 -7.43 -15.08 27.72
C THR A 232 -7.94 -15.30 26.30
N ALA A 233 -8.92 -16.20 26.16
CA ALA A 233 -9.52 -16.54 24.85
C ALA A 233 -10.36 -15.38 24.29
N ILE A 234 -11.15 -14.73 25.16
CA ILE A 234 -11.98 -13.57 24.85
C ILE A 234 -11.78 -12.57 25.98
N ASN A 235 -11.27 -11.39 25.67
CA ASN A 235 -11.14 -10.30 26.64
C ASN A 235 -12.32 -9.32 26.49
N HIS A 236 -12.54 -8.49 27.50
CA HIS A 236 -13.57 -7.44 27.51
C HIS A 236 -12.92 -6.05 27.63
N PRO A 237 -12.20 -5.60 26.59
CA PRO A 237 -11.52 -4.32 26.63
C PRO A 237 -12.52 -3.15 26.65
N SER A 238 -12.07 -2.00 27.12
CA SER A 238 -12.77 -0.73 26.90
C SER A 238 -12.94 -0.47 25.39
N LEU A 239 -13.92 0.35 25.01
CA LEU A 239 -14.13 0.72 23.61
C LEU A 239 -12.85 1.29 22.97
N VAL A 240 -12.14 2.18 23.68
CA VAL A 240 -10.90 2.81 23.22
C VAL A 240 -9.81 1.76 22.98
N THR A 241 -9.60 0.85 23.93
CA THR A 241 -8.60 -0.22 23.82
C THR A 241 -8.95 -1.21 22.69
N GLY A 242 -10.22 -1.56 22.55
CA GLY A 242 -10.71 -2.44 21.49
C GLY A 242 -10.52 -1.84 20.09
N VAL A 243 -10.92 -0.59 19.90
CA VAL A 243 -10.74 0.15 18.63
C VAL A 243 -9.27 0.35 18.32
N THR A 244 -8.46 0.76 19.31
CA THR A 244 -7.00 0.91 19.15
C THR A 244 -6.35 -0.39 18.70
N SER A 245 -6.74 -1.52 19.29
CA SER A 245 -6.20 -2.83 18.93
C SER A 245 -6.63 -3.26 17.52
N ALA A 246 -7.90 -3.04 17.15
CA ALA A 246 -8.39 -3.30 15.80
C ALA A 246 -7.66 -2.44 14.75
N LEU A 247 -7.37 -1.18 15.06
CA LEU A 247 -6.60 -0.27 14.21
C LEU A 247 -5.14 -0.71 14.06
N ASN A 248 -4.49 -1.14 15.13
CA ASN A 248 -3.13 -1.69 15.03
C ASN A 248 -3.10 -2.96 14.14
N ILE A 249 -4.12 -3.82 14.23
CA ILE A 249 -4.27 -4.97 13.32
C ILE A 249 -4.48 -4.48 11.88
N ALA A 250 -5.37 -3.50 11.66
CA ALA A 250 -5.66 -2.95 10.34
C ALA A 250 -4.41 -2.34 9.68
N LEU A 251 -3.56 -1.66 10.46
CA LEU A 251 -2.30 -1.11 9.97
C LEU A 251 -1.38 -2.18 9.38
N SER A 252 -1.40 -3.38 9.95
CA SER A 252 -0.54 -4.48 9.49
C SER A 252 -0.82 -4.86 8.04
N TYR A 253 -1.98 -4.51 7.49
CA TYR A 253 -2.32 -4.73 6.09
C TYR A 253 -2.37 -3.45 5.25
N ALA A 254 -1.80 -2.35 5.76
CA ALA A 254 -1.86 -1.05 5.13
C ALA A 254 -0.60 -0.74 4.31
N SER A 255 -0.69 -0.94 3.00
CA SER A 255 0.32 -0.49 2.03
C SER A 255 -0.27 0.01 0.71
N HIS A 256 -1.61 0.08 0.63
CA HIS A 256 -2.37 0.40 -0.57
C HIS A 256 -2.09 1.80 -1.13
N ASN A 257 -1.69 2.75 -0.28
CA ASN A 257 -1.27 4.10 -0.68
C ASN A 257 -0.15 4.07 -1.75
N ALA A 258 0.74 3.08 -1.68
CA ALA A 258 1.87 2.95 -2.59
C ALA A 258 1.57 2.07 -3.82
N PHE A 259 0.45 1.35 -3.86
CA PHE A 259 0.20 0.33 -4.89
C PHE A 259 0.18 0.91 -6.30
N PHE A 260 -0.41 2.09 -6.55
CA PHE A 260 -0.37 2.70 -7.88
C PHE A 260 1.07 2.98 -8.36
N ASN A 261 1.93 3.50 -7.48
CA ASN A 261 3.34 3.77 -7.80
C ASN A 261 4.06 2.45 -8.11
N ILE A 262 3.86 1.43 -7.26
CA ILE A 262 4.53 0.12 -7.40
C ILE A 262 4.05 -0.60 -8.68
N ILE A 263 2.76 -0.55 -9.00
CA ILE A 263 2.22 -1.16 -10.23
C ILE A 263 2.78 -0.45 -11.47
N ALA A 264 3.00 0.86 -11.41
CA ALA A 264 3.57 1.60 -12.54
C ALA A 264 5.03 1.19 -12.86
N GLU A 265 5.78 0.72 -11.86
CA GLU A 265 7.17 0.25 -12.03
C GLU A 265 7.28 -1.22 -12.48
N LEU A 266 6.17 -1.98 -12.48
CA LEU A 266 6.15 -3.35 -12.97
C LEU A 266 6.42 -3.40 -14.48
N LYS A 267 7.27 -4.36 -14.88
CA LYS A 267 7.51 -4.65 -16.30
C LYS A 267 6.21 -4.99 -17.04
N ASP A 268 5.35 -5.78 -16.40
CA ASP A 268 3.97 -6.03 -16.85
C ASP A 268 3.01 -5.77 -15.68
N PRO A 269 2.21 -4.68 -15.71
CA PRO A 269 1.21 -4.39 -14.69
C PRO A 269 0.17 -5.51 -14.50
N LYS A 270 -0.03 -6.41 -15.47
CA LYS A 270 -0.95 -7.55 -15.34
C LYS A 270 -0.44 -8.61 -14.37
N ASP A 271 0.86 -8.61 -14.06
CA ASP A 271 1.43 -9.52 -13.07
C ASP A 271 1.21 -9.08 -11.62
N PHE A 272 0.66 -7.89 -11.38
CA PHE A 272 0.41 -7.37 -10.02
C PHE A 272 -0.34 -8.34 -9.09
N PRO A 273 -1.38 -9.10 -9.51
CA PRO A 273 -2.06 -10.05 -8.63
C PRO A 273 -1.15 -11.16 -8.10
N LYS A 274 -0.08 -11.52 -8.83
CA LYS A 274 0.92 -12.48 -8.36
C LYS A 274 1.75 -11.87 -7.23
N ALA A 275 2.15 -10.60 -7.39
CA ALA A 275 2.86 -9.83 -6.36
C ALA A 275 2.00 -9.63 -5.11
N LEU A 276 0.72 -9.25 -5.30
CA LEU A 276 -0.26 -9.08 -4.22
C LEU A 276 -0.54 -10.40 -3.48
N SER A 277 -0.69 -11.50 -4.21
CA SER A 277 -0.86 -12.83 -3.59
C SER A 277 0.36 -13.21 -2.75
N LEU A 278 1.58 -12.99 -3.26
CA LEU A 278 2.81 -13.21 -2.50
C LEU A 278 2.84 -12.37 -1.22
N LEU A 279 2.52 -11.07 -1.31
CA LEU A 279 2.41 -10.17 -0.16
C LEU A 279 1.46 -10.76 0.90
N GLN A 280 0.20 -10.96 0.51
CA GLN A 280 -0.85 -11.27 1.46
C GLN A 280 -0.70 -12.66 2.08
N CYS A 281 -0.19 -13.64 1.33
CA CYS A 281 0.14 -14.95 1.89
C CYS A 281 1.23 -14.86 2.96
N ILE A 282 2.28 -14.07 2.72
CA ILE A 282 3.37 -13.88 3.70
C ILE A 282 2.85 -13.12 4.92
N ASP A 283 2.18 -11.99 4.70
CA ASP A 283 1.67 -11.11 5.74
C ASP A 283 0.72 -11.87 6.68
N ILE A 284 -0.38 -12.44 6.16
CA ILE A 284 -1.38 -13.14 6.98
C ILE A 284 -0.72 -14.28 7.78
N SER A 285 0.15 -15.07 7.14
CA SER A 285 0.79 -16.22 7.79
C SER A 285 1.74 -15.76 8.90
N LEU A 286 2.59 -14.79 8.61
CA LEU A 286 3.59 -14.30 9.56
C LEU A 286 2.92 -13.57 10.73
N TYR A 287 1.96 -12.69 10.44
CA TYR A 287 1.19 -11.97 11.45
C TYR A 287 0.41 -12.89 12.37
N LEU A 288 -0.24 -13.91 11.83
CA LEU A 288 -0.95 -14.91 12.62
C LEU A 288 0.01 -15.69 13.52
N VAL A 289 1.12 -16.20 12.97
CA VAL A 289 2.10 -16.97 13.74
C VAL A 289 2.75 -16.13 14.83
N CYS A 290 3.27 -14.95 14.49
CA CYS A 290 3.94 -14.08 15.44
C CYS A 290 2.99 -13.59 16.53
N GLY A 291 1.79 -13.15 16.14
CA GLY A 291 0.76 -12.72 17.07
C GLY A 291 0.37 -13.82 18.07
N VAL A 292 0.06 -15.02 17.56
CA VAL A 292 -0.40 -16.14 18.37
C VAL A 292 0.71 -16.66 19.28
N VAL A 293 1.91 -16.89 18.75
CA VAL A 293 3.01 -17.49 19.52
C VAL A 293 3.49 -16.53 20.60
N ILE A 294 3.70 -15.25 20.28
CA ILE A 294 4.17 -14.28 21.28
C ILE A 294 3.13 -14.14 22.39
N TYR A 295 1.85 -13.92 22.07
CA TYR A 295 0.82 -13.81 23.10
C TYR A 295 0.64 -15.11 23.90
N ARG A 296 0.70 -16.28 23.25
CA ARG A 296 0.56 -17.59 23.93
C ARG A 296 1.57 -17.78 25.05
N TYR A 297 2.79 -17.26 24.87
CA TYR A 297 3.89 -17.47 25.79
C TYR A 297 4.20 -16.26 26.67
N ALA A 298 3.94 -15.03 26.24
CA ALA A 298 4.14 -13.82 27.04
C ALA A 298 2.89 -13.39 27.84
N GLY A 299 1.69 -13.83 27.45
CA GLY A 299 0.44 -13.56 28.16
C GLY A 299 0.00 -12.09 28.06
N GLU A 300 -0.74 -11.61 29.07
CA GLU A 300 -1.27 -10.24 29.10
C GLU A 300 -0.18 -9.15 29.20
N GLY A 301 1.04 -9.51 29.62
CA GLY A 301 2.17 -8.58 29.77
C GLY A 301 2.97 -8.30 28.49
N VAL A 302 2.41 -8.57 27.31
CA VAL A 302 3.08 -8.31 26.03
C VAL A 302 3.31 -6.81 25.83
N GLU A 303 4.56 -6.44 25.61
CA GLU A 303 4.96 -5.08 25.26
C GLU A 303 4.62 -4.71 23.81
N SER A 304 4.50 -3.42 23.55
CA SER A 304 4.32 -2.83 22.22
C SER A 304 5.37 -1.73 22.03
N PRO A 305 6.40 -1.91 21.20
CA PRO A 305 6.63 -2.99 20.23
C PRO A 305 7.00 -4.35 20.86
N ALA A 306 6.55 -5.45 20.24
CA ALA A 306 6.65 -6.82 20.78
C ALA A 306 8.07 -7.34 21.03
N LEU A 307 9.11 -6.77 20.40
CA LEU A 307 10.50 -7.18 20.64
C LEU A 307 10.93 -6.98 22.09
N GLY A 308 10.34 -6.01 22.80
CA GLY A 308 10.61 -5.78 24.22
C GLY A 308 10.17 -6.93 25.12
N SER A 309 9.21 -7.75 24.68
CA SER A 309 8.72 -8.91 25.42
C SER A 309 9.73 -10.07 25.50
N ALA A 310 10.82 -10.05 24.74
CA ALA A 310 11.80 -11.14 24.69
C ALA A 310 12.74 -11.21 25.91
N GLY A 311 12.53 -10.38 26.92
CA GLY A 311 13.35 -10.27 28.12
C GLY A 311 14.62 -9.42 27.92
N PRO A 312 15.37 -9.11 28.99
CA PRO A 312 16.35 -8.03 28.97
C PRO A 312 17.54 -8.21 28.02
N VAL A 313 18.02 -9.44 27.84
CA VAL A 313 19.18 -9.73 26.97
C VAL A 313 18.72 -9.94 25.53
N VAL A 314 17.73 -10.81 25.31
CA VAL A 314 17.30 -11.14 23.94
C VAL A 314 16.53 -9.98 23.31
N GLY A 315 15.81 -9.18 24.08
CA GLY A 315 15.19 -7.93 23.60
C GLY A 315 16.23 -6.99 23.00
N LYS A 316 17.40 -6.82 23.64
CA LYS A 316 18.51 -6.02 23.07
C LYS A 316 19.03 -6.59 21.76
N ILE A 317 19.23 -7.91 21.69
CA ILE A 317 19.66 -8.59 20.46
C ILE A 317 18.64 -8.38 19.34
N ALA A 318 17.35 -8.58 19.65
CA ALA A 318 16.26 -8.44 18.69
C ALA A 318 16.14 -7.00 18.18
N TYR A 319 16.16 -5.99 19.05
CA TYR A 319 16.16 -4.58 18.64
C TYR A 319 17.41 -4.23 17.83
N GLY A 320 18.60 -4.70 18.23
CA GLY A 320 19.83 -4.49 17.47
C GLY A 320 19.75 -5.06 16.05
N ILE A 321 19.16 -6.24 15.88
CA ILE A 321 18.93 -6.87 14.58
C ILE A 321 17.83 -6.17 13.80
N ALA A 322 16.84 -5.56 14.44
CA ALA A 322 15.75 -4.81 13.81
C ALA A 322 16.13 -3.37 13.39
N LEU A 323 17.22 -2.81 13.93
CA LEU A 323 17.67 -1.44 13.62
C LEU A 323 17.77 -1.14 12.12
N PRO A 324 18.35 -2.02 11.27
CA PRO A 324 18.37 -1.80 9.82
C PRO A 324 16.97 -1.61 9.23
N THR A 325 15.99 -2.44 9.57
CA THR A 325 14.59 -2.25 9.13
C THR A 325 14.03 -0.92 9.62
N ILE A 326 14.19 -0.63 10.93
CA ILE A 326 13.64 0.57 11.55
C ILE A 326 14.14 1.83 10.83
N LEU A 327 15.41 1.88 10.43
CA LEU A 327 15.97 3.01 9.71
C LEU A 327 15.63 2.97 8.21
N ILE A 328 15.84 1.84 7.54
CA ILE A 328 15.67 1.73 6.07
C ILE A 328 14.22 1.98 5.66
N ALA A 329 13.24 1.38 6.34
CA ALA A 329 11.83 1.57 6.01
C ALA A 329 11.37 3.03 6.25
N GLY A 330 11.85 3.67 7.34
CA GLY A 330 11.61 5.10 7.57
C GLY A 330 12.24 6.00 6.50
N VAL A 331 13.47 5.68 6.09
CA VAL A 331 14.20 6.40 5.04
C VAL A 331 13.54 6.27 3.67
N ILE A 332 13.03 5.09 3.32
CA ILE A 332 12.29 4.86 2.07
C ILE A 332 11.04 5.75 2.04
N ASN A 333 10.24 5.72 3.11
CA ASN A 333 9.05 6.55 3.23
C ASN A 333 9.36 8.05 3.19
N GLY A 334 10.39 8.49 3.92
CA GLY A 334 10.87 9.87 3.88
C GLY A 334 11.35 10.30 2.50
N HIS A 335 12.04 9.42 1.78
CA HIS A 335 12.49 9.70 0.42
C HIS A 335 11.31 9.81 -0.56
N ILE A 336 10.29 8.96 -0.45
CA ILE A 336 9.06 9.04 -1.26
C ILE A 336 8.38 10.39 -1.02
N ALA A 337 8.20 10.78 0.25
CA ALA A 337 7.58 12.07 0.60
C ALA A 337 8.39 13.27 0.07
N CYS A 338 9.72 13.27 0.27
CA CYS A 338 10.61 14.31 -0.25
C CYS A 338 10.50 14.43 -1.77
N LYS A 339 10.57 13.29 -2.48
CA LYS A 339 10.46 13.23 -3.93
C LYS A 339 9.11 13.77 -4.40
N SER A 340 8.00 13.33 -3.80
CA SER A 340 6.65 13.79 -4.15
C SER A 340 6.46 15.30 -4.01
N ILE A 341 7.01 15.92 -2.97
CA ILE A 341 6.96 17.38 -2.80
C ILE A 341 7.88 18.06 -3.81
N TYR A 342 9.11 17.57 -3.95
CA TYR A 342 10.10 18.16 -4.85
C TYR A 342 9.65 18.14 -6.32
N THR A 343 9.14 17.00 -6.80
CA THR A 343 8.63 16.89 -8.18
C THR A 343 7.45 17.82 -8.43
N ARG A 344 6.61 18.04 -7.42
CA ARG A 344 5.46 18.92 -7.52
C ARG A 344 5.84 20.40 -7.53
N VAL A 345 6.76 20.82 -6.65
CA VAL A 345 7.24 22.21 -6.57
C VAL A 345 8.01 22.61 -7.84
N PHE A 346 8.78 21.69 -8.40
CA PHE A 346 9.63 21.94 -9.58
C PHE A 346 9.06 21.37 -10.88
N ALA A 347 7.78 20.99 -10.89
CA ALA A 347 7.09 20.51 -12.09
C ALA A 347 7.17 21.53 -13.23
N GLY A 348 7.50 21.08 -14.44
CA GLY A 348 7.65 21.95 -15.61
C GLY A 348 8.95 22.77 -15.64
N THR A 349 9.92 22.48 -14.77
CA THR A 349 11.24 23.13 -14.78
C THR A 349 12.37 22.13 -15.04
N ASP A 350 13.50 22.58 -15.61
CA ASP A 350 14.69 21.73 -15.81
C ASP A 350 15.44 21.38 -14.51
N ARG A 351 15.00 21.91 -13.36
CA ARG A 351 15.76 21.78 -12.10
C ARG A 351 15.74 20.38 -11.51
N MET A 352 14.82 19.53 -11.95
CA MET A 352 14.77 18.13 -11.52
C MET A 352 16.05 17.36 -11.87
N HIS A 353 16.72 17.74 -12.96
CA HIS A 353 17.93 17.08 -13.45
C HIS A 353 19.22 17.85 -13.08
N LYS A 354 19.11 19.02 -12.44
CA LYS A 354 20.25 19.88 -12.10
C LYS A 354 20.78 19.60 -10.69
N ARG A 355 22.08 19.88 -10.51
CA ARG A 355 22.79 19.81 -9.22
C ARG A 355 23.27 21.19 -8.75
N ASP A 356 22.56 22.25 -9.13
CA ASP A 356 22.87 23.60 -8.68
C ASP A 356 22.51 23.81 -7.19
N PHE A 357 23.00 24.90 -6.60
CA PHE A 357 22.81 25.20 -5.18
C PHE A 357 21.32 25.24 -4.80
N VAL A 358 20.46 25.73 -5.69
CA VAL A 358 19.02 25.79 -5.45
C VAL A 358 18.40 24.40 -5.43
N ALA A 359 18.72 23.52 -6.39
CA ALA A 359 18.22 22.15 -6.39
C ALA A 359 18.70 21.38 -5.15
N VAL A 360 19.97 21.56 -4.74
CA VAL A 360 20.54 20.88 -3.57
C VAL A 360 19.93 21.43 -2.28
N GLY A 361 19.89 22.75 -2.14
CA GLY A 361 19.32 23.43 -0.99
C GLY A 361 17.83 23.16 -0.81
N SER A 362 17.02 23.15 -1.90
CA SER A 362 15.59 22.86 -1.81
C SER A 362 15.32 21.39 -1.46
N TRP A 363 16.08 20.45 -2.00
CA TRP A 363 15.99 19.03 -1.62
C TRP A 363 16.30 18.81 -0.13
N ILE A 364 17.43 19.36 0.33
CA ILE A 364 17.82 19.28 1.75
C ILE A 364 16.78 19.98 2.63
N GLY A 365 16.30 21.16 2.24
CA GLY A 365 15.30 21.92 2.98
C GLY A 365 13.99 21.15 3.16
N ILE A 366 13.48 20.52 2.09
CA ILE A 366 12.29 19.66 2.14
C ILE A 366 12.53 18.47 3.08
N ALA A 367 13.68 17.78 2.95
CA ALA A 367 14.00 16.63 3.78
C ALA A 367 14.10 17.01 5.26
N VAL A 368 14.80 18.10 5.59
CA VAL A 368 14.91 18.62 6.96
C VAL A 368 13.51 18.94 7.52
N ALA A 369 12.68 19.65 6.76
CA ALA A 369 11.34 20.01 7.22
C ALA A 369 10.48 18.77 7.54
N LEU A 370 10.46 17.77 6.64
CA LEU A 370 9.68 16.55 6.85
C LEU A 370 10.18 15.74 8.05
N TRP A 371 11.50 15.57 8.19
CA TRP A 371 12.07 14.81 9.30
C TRP A 371 11.88 15.51 10.66
N VAL A 372 11.95 16.85 10.69
CA VAL A 372 11.63 17.63 11.90
C VAL A 372 10.17 17.45 12.29
N VAL A 373 9.23 17.56 11.35
CA VAL A 373 7.80 17.33 11.64
C VAL A 373 7.57 15.90 12.14
N ALA A 374 8.18 14.90 11.52
CA ALA A 374 8.09 13.50 11.96
C ALA A 374 8.61 13.31 13.40
N TRP A 375 9.74 13.94 13.75
CA TRP A 375 10.28 13.90 15.12
C TRP A 375 9.36 14.59 16.14
N VAL A 376 8.75 15.72 15.78
CA VAL A 376 7.78 16.41 16.64
C VAL A 376 6.60 15.49 16.94
N ILE A 377 6.04 14.83 15.92
CA ILE A 377 4.93 13.88 16.09
C ILE A 377 5.36 12.70 16.97
N ALA A 378 6.53 12.10 16.71
CA ALA A 378 7.05 11.00 17.50
C ALA A 378 7.29 11.36 18.97
N SER A 379 7.67 12.62 19.23
CA SER A 379 7.88 13.15 20.59
C SER A 379 6.57 13.52 21.29
N ALA A 380 5.54 13.93 20.52
CA ALA A 380 4.24 14.29 21.04
C ALA A 380 3.39 13.06 21.43
N ILE A 381 3.53 11.95 20.69
CA ILE A 381 2.80 10.70 20.94
C ILE A 381 3.83 9.57 21.14
N PRO A 382 4.48 9.50 22.33
CA PRO A 382 5.58 8.57 22.58
C PRO A 382 5.11 7.14 22.91
N ILE A 383 3.85 6.80 22.59
CA ILE A 383 3.27 5.47 22.78
C ILE A 383 3.07 4.84 21.41
N PHE A 384 3.76 3.71 21.17
CA PHE A 384 3.82 3.09 19.85
C PHE A 384 2.43 2.70 19.32
N SER A 385 1.63 1.97 20.11
CA SER A 385 0.27 1.55 19.72
C SER A 385 -0.66 2.72 19.40
N ASP A 386 -0.51 3.84 20.09
CA ASP A 386 -1.40 4.99 19.98
C ASP A 386 -1.06 5.82 18.75
N LEU A 387 0.24 5.98 18.47
CA LEU A 387 0.71 6.61 17.24
C LEU A 387 0.26 5.80 16.01
N LEU A 388 0.42 4.47 16.06
CA LEU A 388 0.01 3.58 14.96
C LEU A 388 -1.51 3.56 14.78
N SER A 389 -2.30 3.51 15.84
CA SER A 389 -3.76 3.53 15.75
C SER A 389 -4.28 4.86 15.21
N LEU A 390 -3.73 6.00 15.66
CA LEU A 390 -4.09 7.33 15.16
C LEU A 390 -3.80 7.46 13.66
N MET A 391 -2.59 7.08 13.24
CA MET A 391 -2.20 7.07 11.83
C MET A 391 -3.15 6.19 11.00
N THR A 392 -3.56 5.05 11.54
CA THR A 392 -4.45 4.11 10.86
C THR A 392 -5.85 4.67 10.72
N ALA A 393 -6.39 5.21 11.81
CA ALA A 393 -7.71 5.80 11.84
C ALA A 393 -7.85 6.93 10.82
N LEU A 394 -6.89 7.85 10.80
CA LEU A 394 -6.94 9.03 9.94
C LEU A 394 -6.71 8.71 8.46
N PHE A 395 -5.83 7.76 8.15
CA PHE A 395 -5.32 7.58 6.79
C PHE A 395 -5.39 6.15 6.29
N ALA A 396 -4.79 5.20 7.01
CA ALA A 396 -4.64 3.83 6.49
C ALA A 396 -5.99 3.14 6.23
N SER A 397 -6.97 3.37 7.10
CA SER A 397 -8.34 2.87 6.96
C SER A 397 -8.97 3.26 5.63
N TRP A 398 -8.79 4.53 5.22
CA TRP A 398 -9.25 5.06 3.95
C TRP A 398 -8.44 4.54 2.77
N PHE A 399 -7.10 4.55 2.85
CA PHE A 399 -6.26 4.09 1.74
C PHE A 399 -6.42 2.59 1.44
N SER A 400 -6.58 1.77 2.48
CA SER A 400 -6.64 0.31 2.35
C SER A 400 -8.04 -0.25 2.21
N PHE A 401 -9.06 0.40 2.79
CA PHE A 401 -10.43 -0.14 2.75
C PHE A 401 -11.40 0.82 2.05
N GLY A 402 -11.47 2.08 2.49
CA GLY A 402 -12.49 3.01 2.00
C GLY A 402 -12.37 3.36 0.52
N LEU A 403 -11.22 3.89 0.10
CA LEU A 403 -10.96 4.36 -1.27
C LEU A 403 -11.02 3.24 -2.31
N PRO A 404 -10.46 2.03 -2.07
CA PRO A 404 -10.67 0.92 -3.00
C PRO A 404 -12.15 0.59 -3.22
N GLY A 405 -12.97 0.62 -2.16
CA GLY A 405 -14.41 0.47 -2.28
C GLY A 405 -15.03 1.53 -3.21
N ALA A 406 -14.64 2.79 -3.04
CA ALA A 406 -15.08 3.89 -3.91
C ALA A 406 -14.60 3.72 -5.37
N PHE A 407 -13.37 3.26 -5.60
CA PHE A 407 -12.84 2.97 -6.94
C PHE A 407 -13.66 1.89 -7.65
N TRP A 408 -14.05 0.84 -6.94
CA TRP A 408 -14.89 -0.19 -7.53
C TRP A 408 -16.27 0.34 -7.93
N LEU A 409 -16.91 1.11 -7.03
CA LEU A 409 -18.21 1.72 -7.32
C LEU A 409 -18.14 2.67 -8.51
N TYR A 410 -17.09 3.49 -8.59
CA TYR A 410 -16.85 4.40 -9.71
C TYR A 410 -16.72 3.65 -11.05
N MET A 411 -15.92 2.58 -11.09
CA MET A 411 -15.74 1.77 -12.31
C MET A 411 -17.03 1.07 -12.76
N ASN A 412 -18.00 0.87 -11.86
CA ASN A 412 -19.21 0.08 -12.09
C ASN A 412 -20.50 0.88 -11.95
N LYS A 413 -20.45 2.22 -12.00
CA LYS A 413 -21.57 3.13 -11.72
C LYS A 413 -22.91 2.77 -12.39
N ASP A 414 -22.87 2.27 -13.62
CA ASP A 414 -24.07 1.92 -14.40
C ASP A 414 -24.50 0.45 -14.21
N LEU A 415 -23.78 -0.32 -13.40
CA LEU A 415 -23.88 -1.78 -13.32
C LEU A 415 -24.10 -2.32 -11.90
N TRP A 416 -24.31 -1.47 -10.90
CA TRP A 416 -24.37 -1.87 -9.48
C TRP A 416 -25.42 -2.94 -9.19
N PHE A 417 -26.57 -2.87 -9.85
CA PHE A 417 -27.73 -3.76 -9.63
C PHE A 417 -28.05 -4.66 -10.82
N SER A 418 -27.19 -4.74 -11.84
CA SER A 418 -27.51 -5.46 -13.09
C SER A 418 -27.50 -6.98 -12.96
N SER A 419 -26.88 -7.54 -11.92
CA SER A 419 -26.86 -9.00 -11.68
C SER A 419 -26.66 -9.30 -10.20
N PRO A 420 -27.08 -10.49 -9.71
CA PRO A 420 -26.85 -10.89 -8.31
C PRO A 420 -25.38 -10.80 -7.88
N LYS A 421 -24.45 -11.14 -8.78
CA LYS A 421 -23.01 -11.00 -8.55
C LYS A 421 -22.59 -9.54 -8.37
N LYS A 422 -23.13 -8.63 -9.19
CA LYS A 422 -22.84 -7.19 -9.07
C LYS A 422 -23.45 -6.61 -7.80
N ILE A 423 -24.65 -7.02 -7.42
CA ILE A 423 -25.27 -6.63 -6.15
C ILE A 423 -24.38 -7.03 -4.97
N LEU A 424 -23.91 -8.27 -4.93
CA LEU A 424 -23.01 -8.75 -3.88
C LEU A 424 -21.71 -7.95 -3.82
N LEU A 425 -21.10 -7.65 -4.97
CA LEU A 425 -19.89 -6.84 -5.02
C LEU A 425 -20.16 -5.38 -4.61
N THR A 426 -21.30 -4.81 -4.99
CA THR A 426 -21.72 -3.48 -4.53
C THR A 426 -21.83 -3.46 -3.00
N LEU A 427 -22.49 -4.45 -2.40
CA LEU A 427 -22.58 -4.58 -0.94
C LEU A 427 -21.20 -4.72 -0.28
N LEU A 428 -20.31 -5.53 -0.85
CA LEU A 428 -18.95 -5.70 -0.33
C LEU A 428 -18.14 -4.40 -0.38
N ASN A 429 -18.23 -3.62 -1.47
CA ASN A 429 -17.50 -2.35 -1.57
C ASN A 429 -18.11 -1.26 -0.70
N THR A 430 -19.44 -1.23 -0.55
CA THR A 430 -20.09 -0.37 0.44
C THR A 430 -19.64 -0.73 1.85
N LEU A 431 -19.52 -2.02 2.18
CA LEU A 431 -18.96 -2.47 3.46
C LEU A 431 -17.51 -2.00 3.65
N CYS A 432 -16.67 -2.06 2.61
CA CYS A 432 -15.29 -1.54 2.68
C CYS A 432 -15.24 -0.04 2.99
N ILE A 433 -16.16 0.75 2.41
CA ILE A 433 -16.32 2.18 2.73
C ILE A 433 -16.77 2.35 4.19
N CYS A 434 -17.75 1.58 4.65
CA CYS A 434 -18.20 1.61 6.04
C CYS A 434 -17.08 1.25 7.01
N ILE A 435 -16.22 0.26 6.69
CA ILE A 435 -15.04 -0.08 7.50
C ILE A 435 -14.10 1.12 7.61
N GLY A 436 -13.83 1.80 6.49
CA GLY A 436 -13.03 3.04 6.49
C GLY A 436 -13.60 4.12 7.41
N ILE A 437 -14.93 4.29 7.41
CA ILE A 437 -15.63 5.27 8.26
C ILE A 437 -15.61 4.85 9.73
N ILE A 438 -15.96 3.60 10.04
CA ILE A 438 -16.08 3.09 11.42
C ILE A 438 -14.72 3.06 12.12
N MET A 439 -13.64 2.85 11.37
CA MET A 439 -12.28 2.86 11.90
C MET A 439 -11.78 4.28 12.24
N VAL A 440 -12.45 5.34 11.78
CA VAL A 440 -12.19 6.68 12.29
C VAL A 440 -12.91 6.81 13.64
N PRO A 441 -12.19 6.92 14.78
CA PRO A 441 -12.85 7.07 16.05
C PRO A 441 -13.64 8.39 16.05
N PHE A 442 -14.95 8.29 16.26
CA PHE A 442 -15.73 9.43 16.70
C PHE A 442 -15.38 9.65 18.17
N GLU A 443 -14.82 10.81 18.51
CA GLU A 443 -14.72 11.21 19.92
C GLU A 443 -16.13 11.16 20.52
N THR A 444 -16.32 10.33 21.55
CA THR A 444 -17.46 10.39 22.46
C THR A 444 -16.94 10.37 23.88
#